data_AF-A0A968XI10-F1
#
_entry.id   AF-A0A968XI10-F1
#
_cell.length_a   1.000
_cell.length_b   1.000
_cell.length_c   1.000
_cell.angle_alpha   90.00
_cell.angle_beta   90.00
_cell.angle_gamma   90.00
#
_symmetry.space_group_name_H-M   'P 1'
#
loop_
_entity.id
_entity.type
_entity.pdbx_description
1 polymer ?
#
loop_
_entity_poly.entity_id
_entity_poly.type
_entity_poly.pdbx_seq_one_letter_code
_entity_poly.pdbx_strand_id
1 'polypeptide(L)'
;MIGGWFQSHPRGTYAATLKVEDASHPSTKVIPKSFIRTDEWYAFKDFDPDVTLLVTLDPLSIGQPAGPPWPVSWSREYGGGRIFYTSMGHTVESFSEPVFLKHIEGGLDWTLAKK
;
A
#
# COMPACT_ATOMS: atom_id res chain seq x y z
N MET A 1 1.91 -10.41 13.12
CA MET A 1 3.05 -9.53 12.75
C MET A 1 2.64 -8.54 11.67
N ILE A 2 2.59 -8.91 10.38
CA ILE A 2 2.35 -7.93 9.29
C ILE A 2 0.95 -7.30 9.33
N GLY A 3 -0.07 -8.04 9.77
CA GLY A 3 -1.41 -7.47 10.05
C GLY A 3 -2.48 -7.75 9.00
N GLY A 4 -2.19 -8.50 7.93
CA GLY A 4 -3.18 -8.97 6.96
C GLY A 4 -2.75 -10.28 6.31
N TRP A 5 -3.71 -11.01 5.75
CA TRP A 5 -3.51 -12.33 5.13
C TRP A 5 -3.81 -12.28 3.64
N PHE A 6 -2.91 -12.83 2.82
CA PHE A 6 -3.14 -12.94 1.38
C PHE A 6 -4.41 -13.75 1.09
N GLN A 7 -5.27 -13.23 0.21
CA GLN A 7 -6.50 -13.88 -0.22
C GLN A 7 -6.39 -14.36 -1.67
N SER A 8 -6.06 -13.47 -2.59
CA SER A 8 -6.02 -13.73 -4.03
C SER A 8 -5.35 -12.58 -4.79
N HIS A 9 -5.16 -12.75 -6.09
CA HIS A 9 -4.80 -11.67 -7.01
C HIS A 9 -5.31 -11.97 -8.43
N PRO A 10 -5.70 -10.97 -9.23
CA PRO A 10 -5.87 -11.15 -10.67
C PRO A 10 -4.51 -11.45 -11.34
N ARG A 11 -4.55 -12.08 -12.51
CA ARG A 11 -3.32 -12.43 -13.25
C ARG A 11 -2.82 -11.23 -14.06
N GLY A 12 -1.58 -10.82 -13.83
CA GLY A 12 -0.92 -9.77 -14.61
C GLY A 12 -1.01 -8.39 -13.98
N THR A 13 -0.59 -7.37 -14.73
CA THR A 13 -0.47 -6.00 -14.26
C THR A 13 -1.58 -5.11 -14.81
N TYR A 14 -2.30 -4.40 -13.94
CA TYR A 14 -3.44 -3.57 -14.34
C TYR A 14 -3.29 -2.14 -13.84
N ALA A 15 -3.77 -1.17 -14.61
CA ALA A 15 -3.92 0.18 -14.11
C ALA A 15 -5.03 0.22 -13.05
N ALA A 16 -4.69 0.60 -11.82
CA ALA A 16 -5.65 0.76 -10.73
C ALA A 16 -5.79 2.25 -10.36
N THR A 17 -6.98 2.63 -9.91
CA THR A 17 -7.21 3.90 -9.23
C THR A 17 -6.91 3.72 -7.75
N LEU A 18 -5.87 4.40 -7.26
CA LEU A 18 -5.46 4.37 -5.86
C LEU A 18 -5.88 5.64 -5.13
N LYS A 19 -6.00 5.51 -3.81
CA LYS A 19 -6.32 6.58 -2.88
C LYS A 19 -5.40 6.51 -1.67
N VAL A 20 -4.90 7.66 -1.24
CA VAL A 20 -4.19 7.82 0.03
C VAL A 20 -5.24 7.94 1.14
N GLU A 21 -5.18 7.05 2.13
CA GLU A 21 -6.08 7.05 3.29
C GLU A 21 -5.53 7.91 4.44
N ASP A 22 -4.21 7.89 4.64
CA ASP A 22 -3.50 8.76 5.59
C ASP A 22 -2.39 9.52 4.88
N ALA A 23 -2.55 10.83 4.71
CA ALA A 23 -1.56 11.70 4.07
C ALA A 23 -0.53 12.28 5.06
N SER A 24 -0.68 11.99 6.35
CA SER A 24 0.25 12.44 7.40
C SER A 24 1.45 11.48 7.56
N HIS A 25 1.27 10.20 7.21
CA HIS A 25 2.32 9.20 7.26
C HIS A 25 3.49 9.55 6.30
N PRO A 26 4.77 9.45 6.73
CA PRO A 26 5.89 9.87 5.90
C PRO A 26 5.96 9.21 4.52
N SER A 27 5.54 7.94 4.39
CA SER A 27 5.50 7.22 3.10
C SER A 27 4.47 7.76 2.10
N THR A 28 3.48 8.54 2.52
CA THR A 28 2.40 9.02 1.64
C THR A 28 2.41 10.53 1.44
N LYS A 29 3.27 11.27 2.16
CA LYS A 29 3.36 12.75 2.11
C LYS A 29 3.55 13.34 0.71
N VAL A 30 4.27 12.63 -0.15
CA VAL A 30 4.59 13.09 -1.52
C VAL A 30 3.63 12.56 -2.58
N ILE A 31 2.69 11.69 -2.20
CA ILE A 31 1.78 11.02 -3.11
C ILE A 31 0.51 11.86 -3.23
N PRO A 32 0.00 12.10 -4.45
CA PRO A 32 -1.31 12.72 -4.62
C PRO A 32 -2.42 11.95 -3.90
N LYS A 33 -3.45 12.66 -3.43
CA LYS A 33 -4.59 12.05 -2.71
C LYS A 33 -5.24 10.90 -3.50
N SER A 34 -5.28 10.99 -4.83
CA SER A 34 -5.64 9.90 -5.72
C SER A 34 -4.73 9.91 -6.93
N PHE A 35 -4.36 8.73 -7.41
CA PHE A 35 -3.43 8.53 -8.52
C PHE A 35 -3.70 7.19 -9.21
N ILE A 36 -3.24 7.08 -10.45
CA ILE A 36 -3.32 5.83 -11.22
C ILE A 36 -1.93 5.21 -11.24
N ARG A 37 -1.88 3.89 -11.07
CA ARG A 37 -0.63 3.11 -11.17
C ARG A 37 -0.91 1.78 -11.85
N THR A 38 0.04 1.29 -12.64
CA THR A 38 0.00 -0.06 -13.19
C THR A 38 0.93 -0.96 -12.41
N ASP A 39 0.39 -2.02 -11.82
CA ASP A 39 1.13 -2.95 -10.96
C ASP A 39 0.41 -4.32 -10.89
N GLU A 40 1.01 -5.30 -10.22
CA GLU A 40 0.32 -6.53 -9.81
C GLU A 40 -0.36 -6.32 -8.44
N TRP A 41 -1.68 -6.55 -8.37
CA TRP A 41 -2.48 -6.17 -7.20
C TRP A 41 -2.92 -7.36 -6.36
N TYR A 42 -2.71 -7.29 -5.05
CA TYR A 42 -3.08 -8.37 -4.14
C TYR A 42 -4.30 -7.99 -3.29
N ALA A 43 -5.25 -8.92 -3.18
CA ALA A 43 -6.33 -8.85 -2.20
C ALA A 43 -5.88 -9.47 -0.88
N PHE A 44 -6.22 -8.81 0.22
CA PHE A 44 -5.93 -9.26 1.58
C PHE A 44 -7.21 -9.35 2.39
N LYS A 45 -7.21 -10.23 3.39
CA LYS A 45 -8.29 -10.46 4.34
C LYS A 45 -7.77 -10.54 5.77
N ASP A 46 -8.70 -10.65 6.72
CA ASP A 46 -8.43 -10.92 8.12
C ASP A 46 -7.41 -9.93 8.73
N PHE A 47 -7.67 -8.63 8.52
CA PHE A 47 -6.81 -7.56 9.03
C PHE A 47 -6.89 -7.47 10.56
N ASP A 48 -5.73 -7.33 11.20
CA ASP A 48 -5.65 -7.03 12.62
C ASP A 48 -6.17 -5.60 12.89
N PRO A 49 -6.86 -5.36 14.02
CA PRO A 49 -7.55 -4.09 14.28
C PRO A 49 -6.60 -2.90 14.52
N ASP A 50 -5.32 -3.17 14.76
CA ASP A 50 -4.25 -2.17 14.99
C ASP A 50 -3.50 -1.77 13.71
N VAL A 51 -3.96 -2.22 12.54
CA VAL A 51 -3.42 -1.79 11.24
C VAL A 51 -3.94 -0.39 10.89
N THR A 52 -3.03 0.46 10.44
CA THR A 52 -3.35 1.76 9.83
C THR A 52 -3.17 1.67 8.32
N LEU A 53 -4.27 1.80 7.57
CA LEU A 53 -4.23 1.81 6.11
C LEU A 53 -3.61 3.12 5.60
N LEU A 54 -2.71 3.01 4.63
CA LEU A 54 -1.98 4.14 4.05
C LEU A 54 -2.44 4.42 2.61
N VAL A 55 -2.55 3.36 1.80
CA VAL A 55 -3.05 3.42 0.43
C VAL A 55 -4.02 2.28 0.19
N THR A 56 -5.12 2.57 -0.49
CA THR A 56 -6.09 1.59 -0.98
C THR A 56 -6.25 1.71 -2.50
N LEU A 57 -6.78 0.66 -3.15
CA LEU A 57 -7.23 0.70 -4.54
C LEU A 57 -8.72 0.44 -4.65
N ASP A 58 -9.34 0.99 -5.69
CA ASP A 58 -10.70 0.66 -6.11
C ASP A 58 -10.72 -0.65 -6.91
N PRO A 59 -11.38 -1.72 -6.43
CA PRO A 59 -11.43 -3.01 -7.13
C PRO A 59 -12.08 -2.93 -8.51
N LEU A 60 -13.04 -2.01 -8.72
CA LEU A 60 -13.69 -1.83 -10.02
C LEU A 60 -12.69 -1.39 -11.09
N SER A 61 -11.68 -0.60 -10.72
CA SER A 61 -10.67 -0.10 -11.65
C SER A 61 -9.81 -1.20 -12.28
N ILE A 62 -9.76 -2.38 -11.65
CA ILE A 62 -9.01 -3.56 -12.11
C ILE A 62 -9.94 -4.72 -12.53
N GLY A 63 -11.21 -4.41 -12.81
CA GLY A 63 -12.20 -5.39 -13.29
C GLY A 63 -12.65 -6.40 -12.23
N GLN A 64 -12.44 -6.11 -10.94
CA GLN A 64 -12.96 -6.92 -9.84
C GLN A 64 -14.38 -6.47 -9.46
N PRO A 65 -15.20 -7.33 -8.83
CA PRO A 65 -16.52 -6.94 -8.35
C PRO A 65 -16.48 -5.72 -7.41
N ALA A 66 -17.54 -4.92 -7.43
CA ALA A 66 -17.72 -3.82 -6.49
C ALA A 66 -17.63 -4.33 -5.04
N GLY A 67 -16.94 -3.58 -4.19
CA GLY A 67 -16.74 -3.94 -2.79
C GLY A 67 -15.93 -2.88 -2.06
N PRO A 68 -15.55 -3.15 -0.80
CA PRO A 68 -14.63 -2.28 -0.06
C PRO A 68 -13.31 -2.08 -0.82
N PRO A 69 -12.68 -0.89 -0.71
CA PRO A 69 -11.35 -0.66 -1.25
C PRO A 69 -10.35 -1.71 -0.75
N TRP A 70 -9.47 -2.19 -1.63
CA TRP A 70 -8.45 -3.17 -1.26
C TRP A 70 -7.24 -2.45 -0.65
N PRO A 71 -6.77 -2.84 0.55
CA PRO A 71 -5.52 -2.34 1.11
C PRO A 71 -4.32 -2.65 0.22
N VAL A 72 -3.52 -1.62 -0.06
CA VAL A 72 -2.29 -1.71 -0.88
C VAL A 72 -1.05 -1.48 -0.02
N SER A 73 -1.10 -0.50 0.87
CA SER A 73 -0.04 -0.29 1.86
C SER A 73 -0.63 0.04 3.23
N TRP A 74 0.09 -0.35 4.27
CA TRP A 74 -0.32 -0.13 5.64
C TRP A 74 0.88 -0.09 6.59
N SER A 75 0.65 0.49 7.77
CA SER A 75 1.59 0.49 8.88
C SER A 75 0.99 -0.17 10.12
N ARG A 76 1.85 -0.70 10.97
CA ARG A 76 1.46 -1.32 12.25
C ARG A 76 2.60 -1.28 13.26
N GLU A 77 2.28 -1.13 14.54
CA GLU A 77 3.24 -1.41 15.62
C GLU A 77 3.03 -2.85 16.16
N TYR A 78 4.08 -3.66 16.21
CA TYR A 78 3.99 -5.05 16.66
C TYR A 78 5.27 -5.48 17.38
N GLY A 79 5.13 -6.07 18.57
CA GLY A 79 6.28 -6.59 19.33
C GLY A 79 7.32 -5.52 19.70
N GLY A 80 6.89 -4.27 19.88
CA GLY A 80 7.77 -3.11 20.16
C GLY A 80 8.35 -2.44 18.90
N GLY A 81 8.32 -3.12 17.75
CA GLY A 81 8.77 -2.60 16.47
C GLY A 81 7.67 -1.93 15.64
N ARG A 82 8.08 -1.32 14.54
CA ARG A 82 7.23 -0.69 13.53
C ARG A 82 7.33 -1.47 12.22
N ILE A 83 6.19 -1.75 11.61
CA ILE A 83 6.08 -2.48 10.35
C ILE A 83 5.43 -1.56 9.33
N PHE A 84 6.09 -1.37 8.19
CA PHE A 84 5.54 -0.77 6.99
C PHE A 84 5.45 -1.84 5.91
N TYR A 85 4.29 -1.95 5.26
CA TYR A 85 4.06 -2.88 4.16
C TYR A 85 3.52 -2.12 2.95
N THR A 86 3.95 -2.51 1.75
CA THR A 86 3.38 -2.07 0.48
C THR A 86 3.39 -3.24 -0.51
N SER A 87 2.29 -3.47 -1.23
CA SER A 87 2.20 -4.46 -2.31
C SER A 87 2.58 -3.90 -3.68
N MET A 88 2.85 -2.59 -3.77
CA MET A 88 3.35 -1.96 -4.99
C MET A 88 4.81 -2.35 -5.25
N GLY A 89 5.21 -2.39 -6.52
CA GLY A 89 6.60 -2.59 -6.94
C GLY A 89 6.85 -3.88 -7.71
N HIS A 90 5.84 -4.50 -8.32
CA HIS A 90 6.04 -5.66 -9.20
C HIS A 90 6.81 -5.29 -10.47
N THR A 91 6.57 -4.08 -11.01
CA THR A 91 7.21 -3.63 -12.26
C THR A 91 8.61 -3.06 -11.99
N VAL A 92 9.55 -3.30 -12.91
CA VAL A 92 10.94 -2.79 -12.77
C VAL A 92 10.99 -1.27 -12.86
N GLU A 93 10.07 -0.67 -13.63
CA GLU A 93 9.91 0.76 -13.82
C GLU A 93 9.63 1.48 -12.50
N SER A 94 8.92 0.82 -11.58
CA SER A 94 8.64 1.31 -10.23
C SER A 94 9.88 1.88 -9.56
N PHE A 95 10.98 1.15 -9.62
CA PHE A 95 12.22 1.50 -8.94
C PHE A 95 13.02 2.61 -9.63
N SER A 96 12.50 3.15 -10.74
CA SER A 96 12.99 4.38 -11.38
C SER A 96 12.05 5.57 -11.16
N GLU A 97 10.86 5.37 -10.59
CA GLU A 97 9.88 6.43 -10.36
C GLU A 97 10.20 7.20 -9.06
N PRO A 98 10.46 8.52 -9.13
CA PRO A 98 10.85 9.29 -7.95
C PRO A 98 9.79 9.27 -6.83
N VAL A 99 8.50 9.29 -7.18
CA VAL A 99 7.40 9.26 -6.21
C VAL A 99 7.35 7.90 -5.49
N PHE A 100 7.56 6.79 -6.20
CA PHE A 100 7.59 5.45 -5.59
C PHE A 100 8.82 5.26 -4.69
N LEU A 101 9.99 5.73 -5.12
CA LEU A 101 11.19 5.70 -4.27
C LEU A 101 10.99 6.51 -2.98
N LYS A 102 10.34 7.67 -3.07
CA LYS A 102 9.98 8.46 -1.88
C LYS A 102 8.93 7.80 -0.99
N HIS A 103 8.02 7.00 -1.56
CA HIS A 103 7.10 6.18 -0.78
C HIS A 103 7.85 5.14 0.07
N ILE A 104 8.82 4.45 -0.53
CA ILE A 104 9.67 3.48 0.17
C ILE A 104 10.53 4.18 1.24
N GLU A 105 11.19 5.29 0.88
CA GLU A 105 12.03 6.08 1.80
C GLU A 105 11.22 6.54 3.02
N GLY A 106 10.02 7.11 2.82
CA GLY A 106 9.16 7.51 3.93
C GLY A 106 8.67 6.33 4.78
N GLY A 107 8.48 5.15 4.18
CA GLY A 107 8.18 3.93 4.91
C GLY A 107 9.34 3.51 5.83
N LEU A 108 10.56 3.53 5.30
CA LEU A 108 11.79 3.25 6.05
C LEU A 108 12.02 4.27 7.17
N ASP A 109 11.86 5.56 6.89
CA ASP A 109 12.01 6.64 7.88
C ASP A 109 11.04 6.46 9.05
N TRP A 110 9.78 6.12 8.77
CA TRP A 110 8.80 5.87 9.83
C TRP A 110 9.15 4.65 10.68
N THR A 111 9.57 3.55 10.03
CA THR A 111 9.98 2.32 10.70
C THR A 111 11.22 2.51 11.57
N LEU A 112 12.19 3.32 11.13
CA LEU A 112 13.47 3.54 11.81
C LEU A 112 13.47 4.73 12.78
N ALA A 113 12.43 5.57 12.76
CA ALA A 113 12.35 6.74 13.63
C ALA A 113 12.41 6.34 15.11
N LYS A 114 13.28 7.02 15.87
CA LYS A 114 13.41 6.83 17.31
C LYS A 114 12.05 7.09 17.99
N LYS A 115 11.68 6.20 18.91
CA LYS A 115 10.55 6.38 19.82
C LYS A 115 10.94 7.31 20.97
#